data_AF-A0A3D4M645-F1
#
_entry.id   AF-A0A3D4M645-F1
#
_cell.length_a   1.000
_cell.length_b   1.000
_cell.length_c   1.000
_cell.angle_alpha   90.00
_cell.angle_beta   90.00
_cell.angle_gamma   90.00
#
_symmetry.space_group_name_H-M   'P 1'
#
loop_
_entity.id
_entity.type
_entity.pdbx_description
1 polymer ?
#
loop_
_entity_poly.entity_id
_entity_poly.type
_entity_poly.pdbx_seq_one_letter_code
_entity_poly.pdbx_strand_id
1 'polypeptide(L)'
;MKTSIIRFSILLFLGVCVSGYLISCENQKREKVDEQSRLEQEKKEMQEKFQKEYDALKAEYIRQLEENQKEIERLKEEAKNAKEEKKEALETEAENLKQKNEELKRRWESFRYETEENWEEFKTEFKHDMGSLKEALKEFGQDNK
;
A
#
# COMPACT_ATOMS: atom_id res chain seq x y z
N MET A 1 -73.18 -53.56 -9.53
CA MET A 1 -73.45 -53.25 -8.11
C MET A 1 -72.71 -54.24 -7.23
N LYS A 2 -72.20 -53.74 -6.09
CA LYS A 2 -71.46 -54.40 -5.00
C LYS A 2 -69.93 -54.45 -5.19
N THR A 3 -69.36 -53.32 -4.80
CA THR A 3 -67.99 -53.17 -4.28
C THR A 3 -67.77 -54.08 -3.07
N SER A 4 -66.55 -54.59 -2.90
CA SER A 4 -66.03 -54.95 -1.57
C SER A 4 -64.51 -54.78 -1.57
N ILE A 5 -64.11 -53.83 -0.72
CA ILE A 5 -62.76 -53.44 -0.35
C ILE A 5 -62.36 -54.36 0.81
N ILE A 6 -61.26 -55.11 0.69
CA ILE A 6 -60.46 -55.51 1.86
C ILE A 6 -58.99 -55.38 1.50
N ARG A 7 -58.33 -54.54 2.30
CA ARG A 7 -56.90 -54.20 2.29
C ARG A 7 -56.12 -55.33 2.96
N PHE A 8 -55.02 -55.77 2.36
CA PHE A 8 -53.90 -56.36 3.07
C PHE A 8 -52.60 -55.74 2.56
N SER A 9 -52.05 -54.90 3.42
CA SER A 9 -50.76 -54.24 3.28
C SER A 9 -49.61 -55.21 3.57
N ILE A 10 -48.43 -54.79 3.11
CA ILE A 10 -47.07 -55.18 3.52
C ILE A 10 -46.50 -56.40 2.79
N LEU A 11 -45.66 -56.14 1.77
CA LEU A 11 -44.24 -56.55 1.74
C LEU A 11 -43.56 -56.16 0.40
N LEU A 12 -42.29 -55.74 0.53
CA LEU A 12 -41.25 -55.61 -0.51
C LEU A 12 -41.33 -54.44 -1.51
N PHE A 13 -40.69 -53.33 -1.16
CA PHE A 13 -39.65 -52.70 -2.00
C PHE A 13 -38.75 -51.81 -1.11
N LEU A 14 -37.83 -52.47 -0.40
CA LEU A 14 -36.61 -51.85 0.13
C LEU A 14 -35.61 -51.81 -1.05
N GLY A 15 -35.66 -50.74 -1.82
CA GLY A 15 -34.69 -50.41 -2.86
C GLY A 15 -34.08 -49.06 -2.53
N VAL A 16 -32.89 -49.11 -1.94
CA VAL A 16 -32.07 -47.98 -1.48
C VAL A 16 -31.90 -46.93 -2.57
N CYS A 17 -32.41 -45.71 -2.32
CA CYS A 17 -31.99 -44.48 -2.99
C CYS A 17 -31.59 -43.41 -1.95
N VAL A 18 -30.76 -43.80 -0.99
CA VAL A 18 -30.13 -42.87 -0.03
C VAL A 18 -28.62 -43.02 -0.13
N SER A 19 -28.05 -42.63 -1.27
CA SER A 19 -26.58 -42.52 -1.41
C SER A 19 -26.15 -41.51 -2.47
N GLY A 20 -26.97 -40.47 -2.72
CA GLY A 20 -26.63 -39.39 -3.66
C GLY A 20 -26.31 -38.03 -3.02
N TYR A 21 -26.68 -37.79 -1.76
CA TYR A 21 -26.61 -36.44 -1.17
C TYR A 21 -25.35 -36.13 -0.37
N LEU A 22 -24.47 -37.11 -0.12
CA LEU A 22 -23.25 -36.86 0.68
C LEU A 22 -22.04 -36.39 -0.13
N ILE A 23 -21.99 -36.67 -1.44
CA ILE A 23 -20.82 -36.31 -2.27
C ILE A 23 -20.83 -34.83 -2.67
N SER A 24 -21.99 -34.18 -2.72
CA SER A 24 -22.11 -32.79 -3.20
C SER A 24 -21.69 -31.73 -2.16
N CYS A 25 -21.90 -32.00 -0.86
CA CYS A 25 -21.62 -31.02 0.20
C CYS A 25 -20.14 -31.01 0.64
N GLU A 26 -19.42 -32.12 0.47
CA GLU A 26 -18.01 -32.22 0.87
C GLU A 26 -17.07 -31.59 -0.18
N ASN A 27 -17.40 -31.72 -1.47
CA ASN A 27 -16.64 -31.11 -2.57
C ASN A 27 -16.75 -29.59 -2.57
N GLN A 28 -17.95 -29.03 -2.34
CA GLN A 28 -18.13 -27.57 -2.24
C GLN A 28 -17.41 -26.97 -1.02
N LYS A 29 -17.32 -27.69 0.10
CA LYS A 29 -16.57 -27.24 1.28
C LYS A 29 -15.06 -27.31 1.04
N ARG A 30 -14.55 -28.37 0.40
CA ARG A 30 -13.13 -28.47 0.04
C ARG A 30 -12.71 -27.39 -0.96
N GLU A 31 -13.51 -27.12 -1.98
CA GLU A 31 -13.25 -26.07 -2.98
C GLU A 31 -13.19 -24.67 -2.35
N LYS A 32 -14.13 -24.33 -1.45
CA LYS A 32 -14.11 -23.05 -0.73
C LYS A 32 -12.93 -22.91 0.23
N VAL A 33 -12.52 -23.99 0.90
CA VAL A 33 -11.34 -23.99 1.79
C VAL A 33 -10.06 -23.85 0.99
N ASP A 34 -9.96 -24.52 -0.16
CA ASP A 34 -8.80 -24.42 -1.06
C ASP A 34 -8.69 -23.01 -1.66
N GLU A 35 -9.79 -22.45 -2.17
CA GLU A 35 -9.86 -21.08 -2.68
C GLU A 35 -9.51 -20.05 -1.60
N GLN A 36 -10.05 -20.19 -0.39
CA GLN A 36 -9.70 -19.31 0.73
C GLN A 36 -8.20 -19.40 1.08
N SER A 37 -7.64 -20.62 1.11
CA SER A 37 -6.22 -20.82 1.41
C SER A 37 -5.30 -20.19 0.35
N ARG A 38 -5.71 -20.25 -0.93
CA ARG A 38 -5.00 -19.60 -2.03
C ARG A 38 -5.04 -18.08 -1.92
N LEU A 39 -6.21 -17.50 -1.63
CA LEU A 39 -6.35 -16.06 -1.41
C LEU A 39 -5.52 -15.57 -0.22
N GLU A 40 -5.48 -16.33 0.88
CA GLU A 40 -4.64 -16.03 2.03
C GLU A 40 -3.14 -16.07 1.68
N GLN A 41 -2.72 -17.05 0.89
CA GLN A 41 -1.35 -17.16 0.41
C GLN A 41 -0.96 -15.99 -0.51
N GLU A 42 -1.78 -15.67 -1.51
CA GLU A 42 -1.56 -14.54 -2.42
C GLU A 42 -1.46 -13.22 -1.65
N LYS A 43 -2.34 -13.00 -0.66
CA LYS A 43 -2.29 -11.84 0.22
C LYS A 43 -0.97 -11.76 1.00
N LYS A 44 -0.51 -12.90 1.53
CA LYS A 44 0.75 -12.97 2.27
C LYS A 44 1.95 -12.66 1.37
N GLU A 45 1.99 -13.24 0.18
CA GLU A 45 3.06 -12.98 -0.80
C GLU A 45 3.10 -11.51 -1.22
N MET A 46 1.94 -10.87 -1.44
CA MET A 46 1.86 -9.43 -1.71
C MET A 46 2.37 -8.59 -0.54
N GLN A 47 1.99 -8.94 0.70
CA GLN A 47 2.46 -8.22 1.89
C GLN A 47 3.97 -8.37 2.09
N GLU A 48 4.53 -9.56 1.87
CA GLU A 48 5.97 -9.79 1.95
C GLU A 48 6.74 -9.01 0.86
N LYS A 49 6.22 -8.99 -0.37
CA LYS A 49 6.77 -8.18 -1.48
C LYS A 49 6.76 -6.69 -1.13
N PHE A 50 5.61 -6.18 -0.66
CA PHE A 50 5.48 -4.80 -0.21
C PHE A 50 6.48 -4.46 0.90
N GLN A 51 6.54 -5.26 1.97
CA GLN A 51 7.39 -4.97 3.12
C GLN A 51 8.87 -4.92 2.72
N LYS A 52 9.32 -5.87 1.89
CA LYS A 52 10.69 -5.91 1.39
C LYS A 52 11.03 -4.67 0.56
N GLU A 53 10.12 -4.24 -0.31
CA GLU A 53 10.34 -3.06 -1.13
C GLU A 53 10.28 -1.77 -0.31
N TYR A 54 9.32 -1.66 0.61
CA TYR A 54 9.18 -0.55 1.55
C TYR A 54 10.46 -0.35 2.35
N ASP A 55 11.03 -1.42 2.93
CA ASP A 55 12.27 -1.33 3.70
C ASP A 55 13.48 -0.92 2.85
N ALA A 56 13.56 -1.41 1.61
CA ALA A 56 14.62 -1.03 0.68
C ALA A 56 14.54 0.46 0.29
N LEU A 57 13.34 0.96 0.01
CA LEU A 57 13.12 2.36 -0.35
C LEU A 57 13.24 3.31 0.84
N LYS A 58 12.83 2.87 2.04
CA LYS A 58 12.89 3.66 3.26
C LYS A 58 14.30 4.17 3.54
N ALA A 59 15.29 3.30 3.45
CA ALA A 59 16.68 3.68 3.70
C ALA A 59 17.16 4.75 2.72
N GLU A 60 16.85 4.59 1.43
CA GLU A 60 17.25 5.54 0.40
C GLU A 60 16.55 6.90 0.55
N TYR A 61 15.23 6.91 0.75
CA TYR A 61 14.49 8.16 0.87
C TYR A 61 14.78 8.91 2.17
N ILE A 62 14.99 8.21 3.29
CA ILE A 62 15.44 8.87 4.54
C ILE A 62 16.80 9.54 4.32
N ARG A 63 17.75 8.85 3.66
CA ARG A 63 19.06 9.43 3.34
C ARG A 63 18.92 10.69 2.48
N GLN A 64 18.07 10.67 1.45
CA GLN A 64 17.81 11.83 0.60
C GLN A 64 17.17 12.99 1.37
N LEU A 65 16.19 12.72 2.24
CA LEU A 65 15.56 13.74 3.10
C LEU A 65 16.56 14.39 4.06
N GLU A 66 17.50 13.62 4.61
CA GLU A 66 18.56 14.14 5.47
C GLU A 66 19.58 14.99 4.69
N GLU A 67 19.91 14.60 3.46
CA GLU A 67 20.75 15.39 2.56
C GLU A 67 20.08 16.72 2.18
N ASN A 68 18.79 16.68 1.84
CA ASN A 68 17.99 17.87 1.58
C ASN A 68 17.96 18.78 2.81
N GLN A 69 17.78 18.23 4.01
CA GLN A 69 17.79 19.02 5.24
C GLN A 69 19.12 19.73 5.47
N LYS A 70 20.26 19.05 5.22
CA LYS A 70 21.58 19.68 5.33
C LYS A 70 21.75 20.85 4.37
N GLU A 71 21.25 20.71 3.14
CA GLU A 71 21.30 21.79 2.15
C GLU A 71 20.40 22.97 2.54
N ILE A 72 19.22 22.69 3.09
CA ILE A 72 18.33 23.73 3.65
C ILE A 72 19.02 24.49 4.79
N GLU A 73 19.68 23.80 5.72
CA GLU A 73 20.41 24.47 6.79
C GLU A 73 21.59 25.30 6.27
N ARG A 74 22.26 24.85 5.19
CA ARG A 74 23.29 25.63 4.50
C ARG A 74 22.71 26.94 3.94
N LEU A 75 21.56 26.88 3.25
CA LEU A 75 20.87 28.07 2.73
C LEU A 75 20.47 29.04 3.84
N LYS A 76 20.00 28.51 4.98
CA LYS A 76 19.67 29.35 6.16
C LYS A 76 20.90 30.05 6.74
N GLU A 77 22.06 29.40 6.73
CA GLU A 77 23.30 30.03 7.15
C GLU A 77 23.80 31.09 6.16
N GLU A 78 23.63 30.86 4.85
CA GLU A 78 23.91 31.88 3.83
C GLU A 78 23.03 33.11 3.99
N ALA A 79 21.75 32.91 4.30
CA ALA A 79 20.80 33.99 4.56
C ALA A 79 21.26 34.93 5.69
N LYS A 80 21.81 34.38 6.78
CA LYS A 80 22.31 35.18 7.92
C LYS A 80 23.46 36.11 7.54
N ASN A 81 24.24 35.71 6.54
CA ASN A 81 25.41 36.46 6.07
C ASN A 81 25.11 37.30 4.83
N ALA A 82 23.90 37.20 4.27
CA ALA A 82 23.47 37.93 3.09
C ALA A 82 23.12 39.39 3.41
N LYS A 83 23.18 40.25 2.39
CA LYS A 83 22.61 41.60 2.45
C LYS A 83 21.09 41.52 2.57
N GLU A 84 20.48 42.52 3.18
CA GLU A 84 19.04 42.58 3.44
C GLU A 84 18.19 42.25 2.20
N GLU A 85 18.57 42.78 1.03
CA GLU A 85 17.89 42.57 -0.26
C GLU A 85 17.80 41.10 -0.69
N LYS A 86 18.77 40.26 -0.30
CA LYS A 86 18.81 38.82 -0.62
C LYS A 86 18.35 37.94 0.55
N LYS A 87 18.48 38.47 1.77
CA LYS A 87 18.19 37.73 3.00
C LYS A 87 16.74 37.27 3.07
N GLU A 88 15.78 38.15 2.80
CA GLU A 88 14.35 37.80 2.85
C GLU A 88 13.99 36.68 1.85
N ALA A 89 14.55 36.75 0.63
CA ALA A 89 14.35 35.73 -0.39
C ALA A 89 14.96 34.37 0.03
N LEU A 90 16.18 34.38 0.57
CA LEU A 90 16.85 33.19 1.11
C LEU A 90 16.10 32.55 2.28
N GLU A 91 15.65 33.37 3.24
CA GLU A 91 14.90 32.88 4.41
C GLU A 91 13.56 32.28 4.01
N THR A 92 12.83 32.96 3.12
CA THR A 92 11.53 32.50 2.62
C THR A 92 11.66 31.17 1.89
N GLU A 93 12.60 31.07 0.96
CA GLU A 93 12.76 29.85 0.17
C GLU A 93 13.29 28.69 1.01
N ALA A 94 14.23 28.94 1.92
CA ALA A 94 14.71 27.90 2.84
C ALA A 94 13.58 27.37 3.74
N GLU A 95 12.62 28.19 4.14
CA GLU A 95 11.45 27.72 4.88
C GLU A 95 10.46 26.95 4.01
N ASN A 96 10.21 27.39 2.77
CA ASN A 96 9.39 26.64 1.82
C ASN A 96 9.96 25.23 1.54
N LEU A 97 11.27 25.15 1.30
CA LEU A 97 11.97 23.89 1.06
C LEU A 97 11.94 22.99 2.30
N LYS A 98 12.07 23.57 3.50
CA LYS A 98 11.91 22.84 4.76
C LYS A 98 10.51 22.24 4.91
N GLN A 99 9.47 23.03 4.65
CA GLN A 99 8.09 22.54 4.75
C GLN A 99 7.83 21.36 3.80
N LYS A 100 8.31 21.46 2.55
CA LYS A 100 8.22 20.35 1.58
C LYS A 100 8.98 19.11 2.04
N ASN A 101 10.20 19.27 2.59
CA ASN A 101 11.00 18.16 3.11
C ASN A 101 10.28 17.43 4.27
N GLU A 102 9.72 18.19 5.21
CA GLU A 102 8.96 17.64 6.35
C GLU A 102 7.61 17.04 5.93
N GLU A 103 6.97 17.56 4.88
CA GLU A 103 5.78 16.97 4.29
C GLU A 103 6.08 15.59 3.67
N LEU A 104 7.14 15.48 2.89
CA LEU A 104 7.58 14.20 2.33
C LEU A 104 7.88 13.18 3.43
N LYS A 105 8.61 13.59 4.47
CA LYS A 105 8.85 12.73 5.63
C LYS A 105 7.56 12.22 6.26
N ARG A 106 6.59 13.11 6.52
CA ARG A 106 5.29 12.74 7.08
C ARG A 106 4.51 11.81 6.16
N ARG A 107 4.48 12.07 4.85
CA ARG A 107 3.80 11.21 3.85
C ARG A 107 4.36 9.78 3.88
N TRP A 108 5.68 9.61 4.00
CA TRP A 108 6.31 8.31 4.12
C TRP A 108 5.92 7.57 5.42
N GLU A 109 5.91 8.28 6.55
CA GLU A 109 5.58 7.71 7.86
C GLU A 109 4.08 7.37 8.00
N SER A 110 3.22 8.16 7.35
CA SER A 110 1.77 7.98 7.40
C SER A 110 1.24 6.98 6.38
N PHE A 111 2.03 6.58 5.38
CA PHE A 111 1.58 5.66 4.34
C PHE A 111 1.07 4.34 4.95
N ARG A 112 -0.03 3.83 4.39
CA ARG A 112 -0.63 2.55 4.73
C ARG A 112 -0.86 1.78 3.44
N TYR A 113 -0.40 0.53 3.42
CA TYR A 113 -0.63 -0.36 2.30
C TYR A 113 -2.09 -0.81 2.28
N GLU A 114 -2.75 -0.62 1.15
CA GLU A 114 -4.14 -1.04 0.92
C GLU A 114 -4.23 -2.00 -0.25
N THR A 115 -3.56 -1.69 -1.37
CA THR A 115 -3.52 -2.45 -2.61
C THR A 115 -2.15 -2.31 -3.29
N GLU A 116 -1.85 -3.14 -4.29
CA GLU A 116 -0.63 -2.94 -5.08
C GLU A 116 -0.68 -1.61 -5.84
N GLU A 117 -1.85 -1.22 -6.34
CA GLU A 117 -2.08 0.04 -7.04
C GLU A 117 -1.78 1.27 -6.18
N ASN A 118 -2.26 1.30 -4.92
CA ASN A 118 -2.02 2.43 -4.03
C ASN A 118 -0.53 2.57 -3.66
N TRP A 119 0.20 1.46 -3.64
CA TRP A 119 1.63 1.45 -3.44
C TRP A 119 2.40 1.98 -4.67
N GLU A 120 2.03 1.57 -5.87
CA GLU A 120 2.66 2.06 -7.11
C GLU A 120 2.42 3.56 -7.32
N GLU A 121 1.20 4.03 -7.06
CA GLU A 121 0.85 5.45 -7.11
C GLU A 121 1.68 6.24 -6.11
N PHE A 122 1.69 5.81 -4.84
CA PHE A 122 2.48 6.45 -3.80
C PHE A 122 3.96 6.55 -4.15
N LYS A 123 4.59 5.45 -4.62
CA LYS A 123 5.99 5.45 -5.03
C LYS A 123 6.27 6.45 -6.14
N THR A 124 5.38 6.51 -7.13
CA THR A 124 5.53 7.36 -8.31
C THR A 124 5.48 8.84 -7.92
N GLU A 125 4.46 9.24 -7.17
CA GLU A 125 4.32 10.60 -6.66
C GLU A 125 5.46 10.99 -5.72
N PHE A 126 5.77 10.11 -4.76
CA PHE A 126 6.83 10.38 -3.79
C PHE A 126 8.17 10.62 -4.47
N LYS A 127 8.50 9.79 -5.46
CA LYS A 127 9.73 9.94 -6.26
C LYS A 127 9.73 11.25 -7.06
N HIS A 128 8.59 11.61 -7.66
CA HIS A 128 8.44 12.86 -8.39
C HIS A 128 8.69 14.07 -7.48
N ASP A 129 8.06 14.08 -6.31
CA ASP A 129 8.13 15.21 -5.39
C ASP A 129 9.50 15.33 -4.73
N MET A 130 10.14 14.19 -4.42
CA MET A 130 11.53 14.16 -3.97
C MET A 130 12.48 14.72 -5.04
N GLY A 131 12.28 14.35 -6.31
CA GLY A 131 13.06 14.88 -7.42
C GLY A 131 12.87 16.39 -7.60
N SER A 132 11.63 16.86 -7.49
CA SER A 132 11.29 18.27 -7.58
C SER A 132 11.91 19.09 -6.45
N LEU A 133 11.90 18.57 -5.22
CA LEU A 133 12.58 19.21 -4.08
C LEU A 133 14.09 19.29 -4.30
N LYS A 134 14.70 18.22 -4.79
CA LYS A 134 16.14 18.18 -5.08
C LYS A 134 16.54 19.20 -6.15
N GLU A 135 15.77 19.33 -7.22
CA GLU A 135 16.08 20.33 -8.26
C GLU A 135 15.89 21.74 -7.72
N ALA A 136 14.83 22.02 -6.96
CA ALA A 136 14.61 23.32 -6.35
C ALA A 136 15.77 23.72 -5.40
N LEU A 137 16.27 22.78 -4.59
CA LEU A 137 17.45 23.01 -3.76
C LEU A 137 18.70 23.35 -4.58
N LYS A 138 18.89 22.66 -5.70
CA LYS A 138 20.04 22.86 -6.58
C LYS A 138 19.98 24.21 -7.31
N GLU A 139 18.83 24.53 -7.92
CA GLU A 139 18.61 25.81 -8.61
C GLU A 139 18.86 26.97 -7.64
N PHE A 140 18.22 26.94 -6.46
CA PHE A 140 18.34 28.01 -5.49
C PHE A 140 19.74 28.13 -4.87
N GLY A 141 20.42 26.99 -4.65
CA GLY A 141 21.79 26.96 -4.15
C GLY A 141 22.84 27.40 -5.18
N GLN A 142 22.52 27.38 -6.47
CA GLN A 142 23.39 27.87 -7.55
C GLN A 142 23.23 29.38 -7.79
N ASP A 143 22.00 29.89 -7.73
CA ASP A 143 21.69 31.30 -7.98
C ASP A 143 22.24 32.28 -6.93
N ASN A 144 22.64 31.76 -5.76
CA ASN A 144 23.13 32.56 -4.63
C ASN A 144 24.64 32.47 -4.37
N LYS A 145 25.41 31.78 -5.22
CA LYS A 145 26.89 31.82 -5.21
C LYS A 145 27.43 33.09 -5.88
#